data_AF-A0A7X0Y2S7-F1
#
_entry.id   AF-A0A7X0Y2S7-F1
#
_cell.length_a   1.000
_cell.length_b   1.000
_cell.length_c   1.000
_cell.angle_alpha   90.00
_cell.angle_beta   90.00
_cell.angle_gamma   90.00
#
_symmetry.space_group_name_H-M   'P 1'
#
loop_
_entity.id
_entity.type
_entity.pdbx_description
1 polymer ?
#
loop_
_entity_poly.entity_id
_entity_poly.type
_entity_poly.pdbx_seq_one_letter_code
_entity_poly.pdbx_strand_id
1 'polypeptide(L)'
;MKNNKVQKFITAFVLGVVMLSVPLLTVYASVSQNVNIKFQHEVVNGAKNGKYHKLKKGYANLKLIVSAGGKVATPVTVTLKKEKFGFDTSYGTRTFIPGKSYTGKTTTHQYYVDGDSSQYYLIANKENRYYWVTANGTLKNK
;
A
#
# COMPACT_ATOMS: atom_id res chain seq x y z
N MET A 1 -15.27 8.32 -62.42
CA MET A 1 -14.69 8.58 -61.09
C MET A 1 -15.63 8.12 -59.99
N LYS A 2 -15.35 6.97 -59.36
CA LYS A 2 -15.79 6.57 -58.00
C LYS A 2 -15.36 5.11 -57.83
N ASN A 3 -14.39 4.83 -56.94
CA ASN A 3 -14.21 3.54 -56.25
C ASN A 3 -13.04 3.51 -55.24
N ASN A 4 -12.55 4.65 -54.73
CA ASN A 4 -11.36 4.68 -53.85
C ASN A 4 -11.69 4.90 -52.36
N LYS A 5 -12.94 4.65 -51.92
CA LYS A 5 -13.35 4.88 -50.52
C LYS A 5 -13.54 3.60 -49.70
N VAL A 6 -13.83 2.46 -50.32
CA VAL A 6 -14.07 1.20 -49.60
C VAL A 6 -12.76 0.53 -49.16
N GLN A 7 -11.71 0.61 -49.99
CA GLN A 7 -10.39 0.06 -49.64
C GLN A 7 -9.74 0.74 -48.44
N LYS A 8 -10.06 2.01 -48.14
CA LYS A 8 -9.49 2.73 -46.98
C LYS A 8 -10.12 2.29 -45.64
N PHE A 9 -11.32 1.72 -45.65
CA PHE A 9 -11.99 1.26 -44.43
C PHE A 9 -11.52 -0.12 -43.97
N ILE A 10 -11.13 -1.00 -44.90
CA ILE A 10 -10.66 -2.36 -44.54
C ILE A 10 -9.24 -2.31 -43.97
N THR A 11 -8.36 -1.45 -44.50
CA THR A 11 -6.98 -1.31 -44.00
C THR A 11 -6.91 -0.68 -42.61
N ALA A 12 -7.90 0.14 -42.23
CA ALA A 12 -7.99 0.71 -40.88
C ALA A 12 -8.44 -0.31 -39.81
N PHE A 13 -9.18 -1.36 -40.21
CA PHE A 13 -9.66 -2.37 -39.26
C PHE A 13 -8.57 -3.40 -38.89
N VAL A 14 -7.65 -3.72 -39.82
CA VAL A 14 -6.56 -4.67 -39.57
C VAL A 14 -5.45 -4.07 -38.66
N LEU A 15 -5.24 -2.75 -38.70
CA LEU A 15 -4.30 -2.08 -37.79
C LEU A 15 -4.86 -1.86 -36.37
N GLY A 16 -6.18 -1.96 -36.18
CA GLY A 16 -6.82 -1.79 -34.87
C GLY A 16 -6.73 -3.02 -33.95
N VAL A 17 -6.46 -4.21 -34.49
CA VAL A 17 -6.53 -5.48 -33.73
C VAL A 17 -5.17 -5.90 -33.15
N VAL A 18 -4.05 -5.34 -33.63
CA VAL A 18 -2.69 -5.74 -33.18
C VAL A 18 -2.27 -5.07 -31.85
N MET A 19 -3.05 -4.14 -31.30
CA MET A 19 -2.75 -3.52 -30.00
C MET A 19 -3.33 -4.25 -28.77
N LEU A 20 -3.99 -5.39 -28.93
CA LEU A 20 -4.57 -6.15 -27.80
C LEU A 20 -3.73 -7.36 -27.34
N SER A 21 -2.52 -7.54 -27.85
CA SER A 21 -1.64 -8.64 -27.43
C SER A 21 -0.24 -8.17 -27.06
N VAL A 22 -0.12 -7.00 -26.42
CA VAL A 22 1.00 -6.86 -25.48
C VAL A 22 0.62 -7.74 -24.30
N PRO A 23 1.31 -8.86 -24.02
CA PRO A 23 1.18 -9.43 -22.70
C PRO A 23 1.56 -8.27 -21.78
N LEU A 24 0.59 -7.81 -20.99
CA LEU A 24 0.87 -7.09 -19.74
C LEU A 24 1.63 -8.10 -18.87
N LEU A 25 2.88 -8.38 -19.25
CA LEU A 25 3.98 -8.55 -18.34
C LEU A 25 3.99 -7.23 -17.58
N THR A 26 3.06 -7.15 -16.63
CA THR A 26 3.23 -6.40 -15.42
C THR A 26 4.49 -7.00 -14.85
N VAL A 27 5.62 -6.47 -15.31
CA VAL A 27 6.83 -6.44 -14.53
C VAL A 27 6.37 -5.73 -13.28
N TYR A 28 5.91 -6.51 -12.33
CA TYR A 28 5.67 -6.06 -10.99
C TYR A 28 7.07 -5.74 -10.46
N ALA A 29 7.67 -4.66 -10.92
CA ALA A 29 8.80 -4.06 -10.25
C ALA A 29 8.33 -3.81 -8.82
N SER A 30 9.18 -4.10 -7.84
CA SER A 30 8.88 -3.78 -6.45
C SER A 30 8.85 -2.25 -6.30
N VAL A 31 7.71 -1.65 -6.60
CA VAL A 31 7.49 -0.21 -6.46
C VAL A 31 7.39 0.08 -4.97
N SER A 32 8.28 0.94 -4.49
CA SER A 32 8.19 1.48 -3.13
C SER A 32 6.93 2.32 -3.03
N GLN A 33 6.00 1.93 -2.17
CA GLN A 33 4.72 2.61 -2.01
C GLN A 33 4.76 3.51 -0.79
N ASN A 34 4.28 4.75 -0.94
CA ASN A 34 4.22 5.69 0.18
C ASN A 34 3.17 5.25 1.20
N VAL A 35 3.54 5.36 2.48
CA VAL A 35 2.68 5.14 3.63
C VAL A 35 2.64 6.44 4.42
N ASN A 36 1.44 6.99 4.62
CA ASN A 36 1.20 8.15 5.46
C ASN A 36 0.01 7.83 6.37
N ILE A 37 0.28 7.80 7.66
CA ILE A 37 -0.68 7.48 8.70
C ILE A 37 -0.64 8.61 9.72
N LYS A 38 -1.76 9.31 9.88
CA LYS A 38 -1.93 10.36 10.90
C LYS A 38 -3.22 10.10 11.65
N PHE A 39 -3.13 10.00 12.97
CA PHE A 39 -4.29 9.67 13.80
C PHE A 39 -4.11 10.16 15.24
N GLN A 40 -5.21 10.60 15.84
CA GLN A 40 -5.29 11.02 17.25
C GLN A 40 -5.99 9.95 18.10
N HIS A 41 -7.02 9.29 17.58
CA HIS A 41 -7.73 8.20 18.26
C HIS A 41 -6.94 6.89 18.22
N GLU A 42 -7.42 5.82 18.86
CA GLU A 42 -6.61 4.61 19.05
C GLU A 42 -6.28 3.88 17.76
N VAL A 43 -7.15 3.95 16.75
CA VAL A 43 -7.00 3.13 15.55
C VAL A 43 -7.25 3.93 14.28
N VAL A 44 -6.47 3.61 13.25
CA VAL A 44 -6.76 3.97 11.86
C VAL A 44 -6.62 2.74 10.99
N ASN A 45 -7.64 2.48 10.18
CA ASN A 45 -7.72 1.34 9.29
C ASN A 45 -7.61 1.81 7.84
N GLY A 46 -6.59 1.33 7.12
CA GLY A 46 -6.35 1.66 5.73
C GLY A 46 -7.51 1.29 4.80
N ALA A 47 -8.13 0.11 4.97
CA ALA A 47 -9.25 -0.34 4.14
C ALA A 47 -10.45 0.62 4.23
N LYS A 48 -10.81 1.04 5.45
CA LYS A 48 -11.89 2.02 5.69
C LYS A 48 -11.64 3.38 5.03
N ASN A 49 -10.38 3.68 4.72
CA ASN A 49 -9.94 4.94 4.10
C ASN A 49 -9.52 4.76 2.63
N GLY A 50 -9.80 3.61 2.01
CA GLY A 50 -9.39 3.31 0.64
C GLY A 50 -7.87 3.27 0.41
N LYS A 51 -7.09 3.04 1.47
CA LYS A 51 -5.62 2.99 1.45
C LYS A 51 -5.14 1.55 1.36
N TYR A 52 -4.94 1.10 0.12
CA TYR A 52 -4.44 -0.24 -0.18
C TYR A 52 -3.04 -0.19 -0.81
N HIS A 53 -2.36 -1.33 -0.74
CA HIS A 53 -1.01 -1.54 -1.21
C HIS A 53 -0.96 -2.79 -2.10
N LYS A 54 -0.22 -2.67 -3.20
CA LYS A 54 0.07 -3.76 -4.12
C LYS A 54 1.33 -4.48 -3.69
N LEU A 55 1.21 -5.72 -3.24
CA LEU A 55 2.36 -6.54 -2.82
C LEU A 55 2.41 -7.83 -3.61
N LYS A 56 3.63 -8.34 -3.79
CA LYS A 56 3.90 -9.71 -4.22
C LYS A 56 4.07 -10.66 -3.05
N LYS A 57 3.87 -11.96 -3.30
CA LYS A 57 4.32 -13.05 -2.44
C LYS A 57 5.79 -12.86 -2.01
N GLY A 58 6.06 -13.07 -0.73
CA GLY A 58 7.39 -12.94 -0.13
C GLY A 58 7.46 -11.86 0.93
N TYR A 59 8.67 -11.39 1.22
CA TYR A 59 8.87 -10.38 2.27
C TYR A 59 8.55 -8.97 1.75
N ALA A 60 7.83 -8.20 2.55
CA ALA A 60 7.59 -6.77 2.38
C ALA A 60 8.17 -6.00 3.58
N ASN A 61 8.96 -4.98 3.30
CA ASN A 61 9.58 -4.11 4.29
C ASN A 61 8.73 -2.85 4.46
N LEU A 62 8.26 -2.62 5.68
CA LEU A 62 7.62 -1.40 6.11
C LEU A 62 8.64 -0.55 6.87
N LYS A 63 9.11 0.53 6.25
CA LYS A 63 9.97 1.54 6.88
C LYS A 63 9.11 2.74 7.23
N LEU A 64 9.06 3.10 8.52
CA LEU A 64 8.29 4.25 9.00
C LEU A 64 9.16 5.14 9.87
N ILE A 65 9.02 6.46 9.67
CA ILE A 65 9.42 7.51 10.59
C ILE A 65 8.18 7.83 11.43
N VAL A 66 8.20 7.45 12.71
CA VAL A 66 7.07 7.62 13.61
C VAL A 66 7.36 8.71 14.63
N SER A 67 6.46 9.69 14.74
CA SER A 67 6.51 10.78 15.71
C SER A 67 5.20 10.86 16.50
N ALA A 68 5.30 11.23 17.77
CA ALA A 68 4.16 11.48 18.64
C ALA A 68 4.18 12.92 19.17
N GLY A 69 3.00 13.51 19.33
CA GLY A 69 2.82 14.79 19.98
C GLY A 69 3.00 14.70 21.50
N GLY A 70 3.66 15.69 22.09
CA GLY A 70 3.91 15.77 23.53
C GLY A 70 5.05 14.87 24.03
N LYS A 71 5.14 14.70 25.36
CA LYS A 71 6.19 13.90 26.02
C LYS A 71 5.96 12.39 25.98
N VAL A 72 4.78 11.97 25.50
CA VAL A 72 4.33 10.57 25.51
C VAL A 72 4.85 9.84 24.26
N ALA A 73 5.62 8.77 24.48
CA ALA A 73 6.15 7.91 23.41
C ALA A 73 5.61 6.47 23.57
N THR A 74 4.30 6.35 23.77
CA THR A 74 3.65 5.04 23.85
C THR A 74 3.77 4.31 22.51
N PRO A 75 4.05 3.00 22.52
CA PRO A 75 4.24 2.24 21.30
C PRO A 75 3.01 2.29 20.38
N VAL A 76 3.28 2.28 19.08
CA VAL A 76 2.26 2.18 18.03
C VAL A 76 2.40 0.82 17.38
N THR A 77 1.32 0.06 17.30
CA THR A 77 1.33 -1.21 16.58
C THR A 77 0.82 -1.00 15.16
N VAL A 78 1.46 -1.63 14.19
CA VAL A 78 0.97 -1.66 12.80
C VAL A 78 0.77 -3.12 12.41
N THR A 79 -0.41 -3.43 11.89
CA THR A 79 -0.79 -4.76 11.43
C THR A 79 -0.99 -4.71 9.93
N LEU A 80 -0.35 -5.63 9.20
CA LEU A 80 -0.62 -5.82 7.78
C LEU A 80 -1.77 -6.82 7.61
N LYS A 81 -2.76 -6.44 6.82
CA LYS A 81 -3.89 -7.30 6.45
C LYS A 81 -4.09 -7.34 4.94
N LYS A 82 -4.77 -8.36 4.46
CA LYS A 82 -5.29 -8.47 3.10
C LYS A 82 -6.80 -8.61 3.17
N GLU A 83 -7.48 -7.73 2.46
CA GLU A 83 -8.92 -7.81 2.30
C GLU A 83 -9.30 -9.05 1.48
N LYS A 84 -10.30 -9.79 1.96
CA LYS A 84 -10.90 -10.90 1.21
C LYS A 84 -12.39 -10.97 1.50
N PHE A 85 -13.13 -11.66 0.64
CA PHE A 85 -14.53 -11.93 0.91
C PHE A 85 -14.66 -12.73 2.22
N GLY A 86 -15.35 -12.15 3.21
CA GLY A 86 -15.43 -12.68 4.57
C GLY A 86 -14.44 -12.03 5.53
N PHE A 87 -13.63 -12.84 6.22
CA PHE A 87 -12.70 -12.37 7.25
C PHE A 87 -11.35 -12.00 6.65
N ASP A 88 -10.78 -10.85 6.96
CA ASP A 88 -9.46 -10.51 6.41
C ASP A 88 -8.31 -11.38 6.95
N THR A 89 -7.33 -11.68 6.09
CA THR A 89 -6.11 -12.38 6.51
C THR A 89 -5.14 -11.38 7.15
N SER A 90 -4.58 -11.71 8.32
CA SER A 90 -3.51 -10.94 8.96
C SER A 90 -2.14 -11.56 8.68
N TYR A 91 -1.15 -10.71 8.43
CA TYR A 91 0.25 -11.08 8.19
C TYR A 91 1.17 -10.67 9.35
N GLY A 92 0.56 -10.47 10.53
CA GLY A 92 1.24 -10.13 11.77
C GLY A 92 1.21 -8.64 12.12
N THR A 93 1.62 -8.38 13.35
CA THR A 93 1.66 -7.05 13.96
C THR A 93 3.10 -6.70 14.33
N ARG A 94 3.47 -5.43 14.17
CA ARG A 94 4.80 -4.90 14.46
C ARG A 94 4.70 -3.65 15.31
N THR A 95 5.60 -3.52 16.27
CA THR A 95 5.59 -2.41 17.23
C THR A 95 6.62 -1.36 16.83
N PHE A 96 6.14 -0.14 16.60
CA PHE A 96 6.94 1.03 16.28
C PHE A 96 6.99 1.94 17.50
N ILE A 97 8.20 2.32 17.92
CA ILE A 97 8.38 3.25 19.02
C ILE A 97 8.49 4.66 18.43
N PRO A 98 7.52 5.56 18.70
CA PRO A 98 7.59 6.93 18.20
C PRO A 98 8.72 7.73 18.88
N GLY A 99 9.26 8.73 18.18
CA GLY A 99 10.03 9.78 18.84
C GLY A 99 9.13 10.75 19.60
N LYS A 100 9.71 11.46 20.58
CA LYS A 100 9.01 12.40 21.49
C LYS A 100 8.92 13.80 20.89
N SER A 101 7.94 14.60 21.29
CA SER A 101 7.84 16.02 20.92
C SER A 101 7.97 16.26 19.41
N TYR A 102 7.26 15.47 18.61
CA TYR A 102 7.30 15.50 17.14
C TYR A 102 8.63 15.13 16.48
N THR A 103 9.64 14.73 17.25
CA THR A 103 10.83 14.08 16.66
C THR A 103 10.44 12.71 16.12
N GLY A 104 10.87 12.41 14.90
CA GLY A 104 10.59 11.13 14.25
C GLY A 104 11.63 10.09 14.60
N LYS A 105 11.21 8.86 14.87
CA LYS A 105 12.10 7.70 14.96
C LYS A 105 11.86 6.75 13.80
N THR A 106 12.91 6.49 13.04
CA THR A 106 12.87 5.56 11.90
C THR A 106 12.96 4.12 12.41
N THR A 107 12.01 3.29 12.02
CA THR A 107 12.04 1.84 12.27
C THR A 107 11.61 1.10 11.01
N THR A 108 12.23 -0.06 10.76
CA THR A 108 11.90 -0.92 9.63
C THR A 108 11.49 -2.30 10.16
N HIS A 109 10.36 -2.81 9.70
CA HIS A 109 9.90 -4.15 10.00
C HIS A 109 9.51 -4.91 8.74
N GLN A 110 9.56 -6.24 8.80
CA GLN A 110 9.21 -7.11 7.70
C GLN A 110 7.90 -7.85 7.97
N TYR A 111 7.12 -8.03 6.92
CA TYR A 111 5.97 -8.92 6.84
C TYR A 111 6.21 -9.94 5.75
N TYR A 112 5.80 -11.18 5.95
CA TYR A 112 5.79 -12.19 4.90
C TYR A 112 4.35 -12.31 4.38
N VAL A 113 4.13 -12.08 3.09
CA VAL A 113 2.82 -12.21 2.44
C VAL A 113 2.80 -13.42 1.52
N ASP A 114 1.64 -14.08 1.43
CA ASP A 114 1.47 -15.40 0.83
C ASP A 114 1.12 -15.39 -0.65
N GLY A 115 0.72 -14.24 -1.20
CA GLY A 115 0.32 -14.12 -2.60
C GLY A 115 0.38 -12.69 -3.14
N ASP A 116 0.24 -12.58 -4.46
CA ASP A 116 0.19 -11.30 -5.14
C ASP A 116 -1.23 -10.69 -5.00
N SER A 117 -1.33 -9.42 -4.62
CA SER A 117 -2.62 -8.72 -4.53
C SER A 117 -2.44 -7.20 -4.42
N SER A 118 -3.46 -6.45 -4.84
CA SER A 118 -3.61 -5.01 -4.61
C SER A 118 -4.44 -4.66 -3.38
N GLN A 119 -4.85 -5.65 -2.59
CA GLN A 119 -5.81 -5.50 -1.49
C GLN A 119 -5.15 -5.58 -0.11
N TYR A 120 -3.84 -5.36 -0.03
CA TYR A 120 -3.17 -5.27 1.26
C TYR A 120 -3.40 -3.89 1.89
N TYR A 121 -3.61 -3.82 3.19
CA TYR A 121 -3.80 -2.55 3.90
C TYR A 121 -3.19 -2.62 5.31
N LEU A 122 -2.93 -1.46 5.88
CA LEU A 122 -2.34 -1.33 7.22
C LEU A 122 -3.40 -0.89 8.23
N ILE A 123 -3.36 -1.47 9.42
CA ILE A 123 -4.08 -0.96 10.60
C ILE A 123 -3.04 -0.49 11.61
N ALA A 124 -3.07 0.78 11.98
CA ALA A 124 -2.23 1.30 13.06
C ALA A 124 -3.07 1.47 14.33
N ASN A 125 -2.55 1.03 15.49
CA ASN A 125 -3.18 1.16 16.79
C ASN A 125 -2.25 1.76 17.84
N LYS A 126 -2.82 2.39 18.87
CA LYS A 126 -2.12 2.90 20.07
C LYS A 126 -3.03 2.86 21.31
N GLU A 127 -2.44 2.83 22.50
CA GLU A 127 -3.17 2.59 23.76
C GLU A 127 -3.85 3.82 24.40
N ASN A 128 -3.83 5.01 23.78
CA ASN A 128 -4.45 6.21 24.35
C ASN A 128 -4.94 7.19 23.26
N ARG A 129 -6.12 7.82 23.43
CA ARG A 129 -6.81 8.71 22.48
C ARG A 129 -6.29 10.14 22.38
N TYR A 130 -5.47 10.63 23.31
CA TYR A 130 -5.33 12.09 23.52
C TYR A 130 -4.07 12.73 22.92
N TYR A 131 -3.35 12.04 22.03
CA TYR A 131 -2.16 12.60 21.38
C TYR A 131 -2.07 12.20 19.91
N TRP A 132 -1.53 13.09 19.08
CA TRP A 132 -1.34 12.81 17.67
C TRP A 132 -0.15 11.89 17.44
N VAL A 133 -0.32 10.92 16.54
CA VAL A 133 0.75 10.13 15.96
C VAL A 133 0.82 10.42 14.47
N THR A 134 2.03 10.59 13.97
CA THR A 134 2.33 10.62 12.54
C THR A 134 3.32 9.50 12.22
N ALA A 135 3.00 8.66 11.25
CA ALA A 135 3.87 7.60 10.75
C ALA A 135 3.96 7.71 9.22
N ASN A 136 5.12 8.15 8.73
CA ASN A 136 5.39 8.37 7.32
C ASN A 136 6.53 7.47 6.84
N GLY A 137 6.41 6.90 5.66
CA GLY A 137 7.51 6.15 5.07
C GLY A 137 7.05 5.32 3.89
N THR A 138 7.56 4.09 3.78
CA THR A 138 7.34 3.26 2.61
C THR A 138 7.09 1.80 2.93
N LEU A 139 6.28 1.16 2.10
CA LEU A 139 6.09 -0.29 2.05
C LEU A 139 6.59 -0.79 0.70
N LYS A 140 7.55 -1.72 0.72
CA LYS A 140 8.20 -2.22 -0.49
C LYS A 140 8.41 -3.74 -0.39
N ASN A 141 8.14 -4.50 -1.45
CA ASN A 141 8.60 -5.90 -1.53
C ASN A 141 10.13 -5.97 -1.56
N LYS A 142 10.72 -6.92 -0.84
CA LYS A 142 12.17 -7.13 -0.86
C LYS A 142 12.65 -7.56 -2.24
#